data_AF-A0A7Y8WTQ1-F1
#
_entry.id   AF-A0A7Y8WTQ1-F1
#
_cell.length_a   1.000
_cell.length_b   1.000
_cell.length_c   1.000
_cell.angle_alpha   90.00
_cell.angle_beta   90.00
_cell.angle_gamma   90.00
#
_symmetry.space_group_name_H-M   'P 1'
#
loop_
_entity.id
_entity.type
_entity.pdbx_description
1 polymer ?
#
loop_
_entity_poly.entity_id
_entity_poly.type
_entity_poly.pdbx_seq_one_letter_code
_entity_poly.pdbx_strand_id
1 'polypeptide(L)'
;MRVKAALRKWEAVREFALGLPEAVEEFPWGPEDCVVKVNKKIFVFLGSADGPQPLGLSVKLKDEALHGHAMSAPGAQPTGYGLGRSGWVSVPLEAQGAPSAQVLCEWVEESYRTVALKRQAKELDARIAANG
;
A
#
# COMPACT_ATOMS: atom_id res chain seq x y z
N MET A 1 -8.51 21.06 -4.80
CA MET A 1 -7.98 20.83 -3.42
C MET A 1 -7.93 19.34 -3.06
N ARG A 2 -8.89 18.49 -3.48
CA ARG A 2 -8.90 17.03 -3.21
C ARG A 2 -7.73 16.26 -3.84
N VAL A 3 -7.45 16.47 -5.14
CA VAL A 3 -6.34 15.81 -5.85
C VAL A 3 -4.98 16.09 -5.19
N LYS A 4 -4.70 17.34 -4.77
CA LYS A 4 -3.45 17.67 -4.05
C LYS A 4 -3.30 16.93 -2.73
N ALA A 5 -4.40 16.73 -1.99
CA ALA A 5 -4.36 15.98 -0.74
C ALA A 5 -4.16 14.48 -0.98
N ALA A 6 -4.80 13.93 -2.02
CA ALA A 6 -4.58 12.55 -2.45
C ALA A 6 -3.13 12.32 -2.90
N LEU A 7 -2.55 13.26 -3.66
CA LEU A 7 -1.16 13.20 -4.10
C LEU A 7 -0.20 13.15 -2.91
N ARG A 8 -0.38 14.01 -1.91
CA ARG A 8 0.45 13.98 -0.69
C ARG A 8 0.35 12.65 0.06
N LYS A 9 -0.83 12.03 0.11
CA LYS A 9 -1.00 10.70 0.71
C LYS A 9 -0.26 9.64 -0.12
N TRP A 10 -0.41 9.69 -1.44
CA TRP A 10 0.27 8.79 -2.36
C TRP A 10 1.80 8.89 -2.24
N GLU A 11 2.35 10.11 -2.21
CA GLU A 11 3.77 10.38 -2.04
C GLU A 11 4.29 9.84 -0.70
N ALA A 12 3.58 10.12 0.40
CA ALA A 12 3.93 9.63 1.74
C ALA A 12 3.91 8.10 1.81
N VAL A 13 2.90 7.46 1.21
CA VAL A 13 2.82 6.00 1.14
C VAL A 13 3.96 5.42 0.32
N ARG A 14 4.26 6.01 -0.84
CA ARG A 14 5.38 5.57 -1.70
C ARG A 14 6.72 5.68 -0.97
N GLU A 15 6.97 6.83 -0.33
CA GLU A 15 8.18 7.06 0.46
C GLU A 15 8.31 6.05 1.60
N PHE A 16 7.24 5.83 2.36
CA PHE A 16 7.21 4.83 3.43
C PHE A 16 7.50 3.42 2.90
N ALA A 17 6.80 3.00 1.84
CA ALA A 17 6.95 1.68 1.25
C ALA A 17 8.39 1.41 0.77
N LEU A 18 9.05 2.42 0.17
CA LEU A 18 10.43 2.32 -0.30
C LEU A 18 11.47 2.37 0.84
N GLY A 19 11.09 2.88 2.01
CA GLY A 19 11.91 2.82 3.22
C GLY A 19 11.96 1.44 3.88
N LEU A 20 11.04 0.53 3.52
CA LEU A 20 10.99 -0.82 4.07
C LEU A 20 12.19 -1.67 3.59
N PRO A 21 12.69 -2.61 4.40
CA PRO A 21 13.87 -3.39 4.05
C PRO A 21 13.76 -4.09 2.69
N GLU A 22 14.72 -3.81 1.80
CA GLU A 22 14.80 -4.40 0.45
C GLU A 22 13.56 -4.17 -0.43
N ALA A 23 12.78 -3.14 -0.14
CA ALA A 23 11.69 -2.72 -1.01
C ALA A 23 12.27 -2.09 -2.29
N VAL A 24 11.65 -2.41 -3.42
CA VAL A 24 12.03 -1.86 -4.73
C VAL A 24 10.79 -1.39 -5.46
N GLU A 25 10.91 -0.27 -6.16
CA GLU A 25 9.90 0.21 -7.10
C GLU A 25 10.07 -0.47 -8.46
N GLU A 26 8.96 -0.89 -9.06
CA GLU A 26 8.94 -1.41 -10.42
C GLU A 26 7.68 -0.96 -11.18
N PHE A 27 7.73 -1.06 -12.51
CA PHE A 27 6.68 -0.64 -13.45
C PHE A 27 6.33 -1.80 -14.41
N PRO A 28 5.74 -2.90 -13.92
CA PRO A 28 5.60 -4.15 -14.67
C PRO A 28 4.71 -4.07 -15.92
N TRP A 29 3.78 -3.11 -15.99
CA TRP A 29 2.85 -2.97 -17.12
C TRP A 29 3.01 -1.64 -17.88
N GLY A 30 3.95 -0.80 -17.47
CA GLY A 30 4.18 0.52 -18.05
C GLY A 30 4.43 1.58 -16.99
N PRO A 31 4.82 2.81 -17.39
CA PRO A 31 5.13 3.89 -16.47
C PRO A 31 3.95 4.31 -15.58
N GLU A 32 2.72 3.98 -15.99
CA GLU A 32 1.47 4.28 -15.28
C GLU A 32 1.21 3.32 -14.09
N ASP A 33 1.93 2.21 -14.01
CA ASP A 33 1.62 1.09 -13.13
C ASP A 33 2.73 0.88 -12.08
N CYS A 34 2.95 1.88 -11.22
CA CYS A 34 3.89 1.74 -10.11
C CYS A 34 3.42 0.64 -9.15
N VAL A 35 4.35 -0.26 -8.84
CA VAL A 35 4.21 -1.24 -7.76
C VAL A 35 5.45 -1.20 -6.88
N VAL A 36 5.26 -1.51 -5.60
CA VAL A 36 6.38 -1.74 -4.68
C VAL A 36 6.46 -3.23 -4.35
N LYS A 37 7.67 -3.78 -4.49
CA LYS A 37 7.96 -5.20 -4.31
C LYS A 37 8.99 -5.42 -3.22
N VAL A 38 8.89 -6.58 -2.59
CA VAL A 38 9.94 -7.16 -1.74
C VAL A 38 10.10 -8.61 -2.13
N ASN A 39 11.34 -9.09 -2.28
CA ASN A 39 11.62 -10.48 -2.67
C ASN A 39 10.81 -10.92 -3.91
N LYS A 40 10.79 -10.07 -4.95
CA LYS A 40 10.06 -10.27 -6.22
C LYS A 40 8.52 -10.37 -6.09
N LYS A 41 7.96 -10.11 -4.90
CA LYS A 41 6.51 -10.12 -4.65
C LYS A 41 6.00 -8.70 -4.45
N ILE A 42 4.90 -8.37 -5.10
CA ILE A 42 4.21 -7.09 -4.91
C ILE A 42 3.57 -7.08 -3.51
N PHE A 43 3.74 -5.97 -2.79
CA PHE A 43 3.02 -5.70 -1.55
C PHE A 43 2.21 -4.39 -1.60
N VAL A 44 2.48 -3.50 -2.55
CA VAL A 44 1.61 -2.34 -2.82
C VAL A 44 1.47 -2.15 -4.33
N PHE A 45 0.24 -1.92 -4.78
CA PHE A 45 -0.04 -1.30 -6.07
C PHE A 45 -0.34 0.18 -5.84
N LEU A 46 0.32 1.07 -6.56
CA LEU A 46 0.17 2.52 -6.41
C LEU A 46 -0.34 3.20 -7.68
N GLY A 47 -0.22 2.57 -8.86
CA GLY A 47 -0.56 3.23 -10.13
C GLY A 47 0.35 4.43 -10.38
N SER A 48 -0.14 5.49 -11.01
CA SER A 48 0.63 6.69 -11.29
C SER A 48 -0.14 7.93 -10.91
N ALA A 49 0.56 8.92 -10.37
CA ALA A 49 0.00 10.25 -10.11
C ALA A 49 -0.35 11.02 -11.38
N ASP A 50 0.31 10.69 -12.50
CA ASP A 50 0.07 11.28 -13.82
C ASP A 50 -0.78 10.36 -14.73
N GLY A 51 -1.20 9.21 -14.20
CA GLY A 51 -1.96 8.21 -14.94
C GLY A 51 -3.44 8.58 -15.12
N PRO A 52 -4.16 7.89 -16.03
CA PRO A 52 -5.56 8.17 -16.32
C PRO A 52 -6.54 7.73 -15.22
N GLN A 53 -6.08 6.94 -14.24
CA GLN A 53 -6.90 6.44 -13.14
C GLN A 53 -6.80 7.37 -11.92
N PRO A 54 -7.87 7.51 -11.12
CA PRO A 54 -7.80 8.24 -9.86
C PRO A 54 -6.75 7.66 -8.92
N LEU A 55 -6.13 8.51 -8.11
CA LEU A 55 -5.13 8.09 -7.14
C LEU A 55 -5.73 7.07 -6.15
N GLY A 56 -5.01 5.97 -5.97
CA GLY A 56 -5.42 4.86 -5.15
C GLY A 56 -4.22 4.09 -4.63
N LEU A 57 -4.49 3.10 -3.79
CA LEU A 57 -3.55 2.03 -3.52
C LEU A 57 -4.27 0.70 -3.32
N SER A 58 -3.58 -0.39 -3.61
CA SER A 58 -4.04 -1.73 -3.26
C SER A 58 -3.00 -2.44 -2.40
N VAL A 59 -3.46 -3.02 -1.30
CA VAL A 59 -2.63 -3.72 -0.30
C VAL A 59 -3.27 -5.04 0.07
N LYS A 60 -2.45 -6.01 0.45
CA LYS A 60 -2.91 -7.29 0.98
C LYS A 60 -3.03 -7.17 2.49
N LEU A 61 -4.17 -7.55 3.05
CA LEU A 61 -4.41 -7.55 4.49
C LEU A 61 -4.97 -8.91 4.90
N LYS A 62 -4.21 -9.65 5.71
CA LYS A 62 -4.60 -10.94 6.30
C LYS A 62 -5.11 -10.81 7.72
N ASP A 63 -4.65 -9.80 8.46
CA ASP A 63 -5.28 -9.47 9.74
C ASP A 63 -6.74 -9.04 9.51
N GLU A 64 -7.68 -9.72 10.17
CA GLU A 64 -9.11 -9.52 9.95
C GLU A 64 -9.58 -8.13 10.36
N ALA A 65 -9.00 -7.56 11.42
CA ALA A 65 -9.36 -6.23 11.91
C ALA A 65 -8.87 -5.14 10.94
N LEU A 66 -7.62 -5.24 10.46
CA LEU A 66 -7.08 -4.32 9.47
C LEU A 66 -7.80 -4.45 8.12
N HIS A 67 -8.09 -5.67 7.67
CA HIS A 67 -8.87 -5.89 6.46
C HIS A 67 -10.28 -5.28 6.59
N GLY A 68 -10.97 -5.50 7.70
CA GLY A 68 -12.27 -4.90 7.99
C GLY A 68 -12.22 -3.37 8.03
N HIS A 69 -11.20 -2.80 8.66
CA HIS A 69 -10.97 -1.35 8.70
C HIS A 69 -10.73 -0.78 7.29
N ALA A 70 -9.88 -1.41 6.48
CA ALA A 70 -9.63 -0.98 5.11
C ALA A 70 -10.89 -1.07 4.23
N MET A 71 -11.69 -2.13 4.37
CA MET A 71 -12.96 -2.29 3.65
C MET A 71 -14.03 -1.27 4.07
N SER A 72 -13.92 -0.68 5.26
CA SER A 72 -14.82 0.40 5.69
C SER A 72 -14.48 1.77 5.10
N ALA A 73 -13.30 1.91 4.48
CA ALA A 73 -12.89 3.18 3.90
C ALA A 73 -13.78 3.57 2.70
N PRO A 74 -14.08 4.87 2.51
CA PRO A 74 -14.95 5.32 1.42
C PRO A 74 -14.46 4.89 0.04
N GLY A 75 -15.31 4.14 -0.67
CA GLY A 75 -14.99 3.62 -2.01
C GLY A 75 -14.01 2.44 -2.02
N ALA A 76 -13.64 1.89 -0.87
CA ALA A 76 -12.82 0.69 -0.80
C ALA A 76 -13.57 -0.52 -1.37
N GLN A 77 -12.84 -1.37 -2.08
CA GLN A 77 -13.39 -2.56 -2.71
C GLN A 77 -12.39 -3.71 -2.70
N PRO A 78 -12.84 -4.97 -2.78
CA PRO A 78 -11.94 -6.08 -3.04
C PRO A 78 -11.21 -5.86 -4.36
N THR A 79 -9.89 -6.05 -4.36
CA THR A 79 -9.08 -5.83 -5.57
C THR A 79 -9.48 -6.82 -6.67
N GLY A 80 -9.52 -6.33 -7.92
CA GLY A 80 -9.92 -7.10 -9.09
C GLY A 80 -9.02 -8.32 -9.39
N TYR A 81 -9.31 -8.99 -10.51
CA TYR A 81 -8.54 -10.16 -10.99
C TYR A 81 -8.40 -11.30 -9.97
N GLY A 82 -9.38 -11.44 -9.08
CA GLY A 82 -9.40 -12.47 -8.04
C GLY A 82 -8.47 -12.20 -6.84
N LEU A 83 -7.75 -11.07 -6.82
CA LEU A 83 -6.86 -10.69 -5.72
C LEU A 83 -7.65 -10.45 -4.42
N GLY A 84 -8.87 -9.92 -4.50
CA GLY A 84 -9.75 -9.74 -3.36
C GLY A 84 -10.01 -11.02 -2.56
N ARG A 85 -10.09 -12.18 -3.22
CA ARG A 85 -10.23 -13.49 -2.52
C ARG A 85 -9.01 -13.87 -1.69
N SER A 86 -7.88 -13.24 -1.93
CA SER A 86 -6.63 -13.42 -1.19
C SER A 86 -6.39 -12.32 -0.15
N GLY A 87 -7.40 -11.48 0.14
CA GLY A 87 -7.31 -10.39 1.13
C GLY A 87 -6.76 -9.08 0.57
N TRP A 88 -6.74 -8.88 -0.75
CA TRP A 88 -6.33 -7.59 -1.31
C TRP A 88 -7.48 -6.58 -1.34
N VAL A 89 -7.25 -5.40 -0.79
CA VAL A 89 -8.22 -4.28 -0.77
C VAL A 89 -7.64 -3.13 -1.58
N SER A 90 -8.47 -2.54 -2.45
CA SER A 90 -8.17 -1.32 -3.19
C SER A 90 -8.90 -0.14 -2.56
N VAL A 91 -8.18 0.95 -2.29
CA VAL A 91 -8.72 2.14 -1.60
C VAL A 91 -8.43 3.39 -2.43
N PRO A 92 -9.47 4.14 -2.87
CA PRO A 92 -9.29 5.41 -3.56
C PRO A 92 -8.86 6.51 -2.57
N LEU A 93 -7.90 7.34 -2.97
CA LEU A 93 -7.34 8.40 -2.11
C LEU A 93 -8.04 9.76 -2.28
N GLU A 94 -8.76 9.94 -3.38
CA GLU A 94 -9.46 11.19 -3.71
C GLU A 94 -10.85 11.29 -3.06
N ALA A 95 -11.37 10.19 -2.52
CA ALA A 95 -12.65 10.14 -1.86
C ALA A 95 -12.68 11.03 -0.59
N GLN A 96 -13.80 11.70 -0.35
CA GLN A 96 -14.00 12.42 0.90
C GLN A 96 -14.04 11.42 2.07
N GLY A 97 -13.25 11.68 3.11
CA GLY A 97 -13.08 10.74 4.22
C GLY A 97 -12.11 9.59 3.91
N ALA A 98 -11.37 9.64 2.80
CA ALA A 98 -10.29 8.69 2.55
C ALA A 98 -9.28 8.70 3.72
N PRO A 99 -8.71 7.54 4.09
CA PRO A 99 -7.83 7.39 5.26
C PRO A 99 -6.65 8.37 5.25
N SER A 100 -6.09 8.62 6.44
CA SER A 100 -4.87 9.41 6.60
C SER A 100 -3.65 8.65 6.06
N ALA A 101 -2.59 9.38 5.68
CA ALA A 101 -1.35 8.73 5.22
C ALA A 101 -0.80 7.74 6.26
N GLN A 102 -0.89 8.06 7.56
CA GLN A 102 -0.47 7.18 8.65
C GLN A 102 -1.20 5.83 8.62
N VAL A 103 -2.54 5.84 8.53
CA VAL A 103 -3.34 4.61 8.46
C VAL A 103 -3.01 3.80 7.21
N LEU A 104 -2.77 4.48 6.08
CA LEU A 104 -2.35 3.80 4.85
C LEU A 104 -0.98 3.14 5.00
N CYS A 105 -0.02 3.80 5.66
CA CYS A 105 1.30 3.22 5.93
C CYS A 105 1.21 2.00 6.86
N GLU A 106 0.33 2.01 7.87
CA GLU A 106 0.07 0.84 8.71
C GLU A 106 -0.42 -0.36 7.88
N TRP A 107 -1.31 -0.14 6.92
CA TRP A 107 -1.79 -1.19 6.02
C TRP A 107 -0.70 -1.69 5.07
N VAL A 108 0.16 -0.78 4.59
CA VAL A 108 1.32 -1.13 3.76
C VAL A 108 2.34 -1.96 4.52
N GLU A 109 2.56 -1.66 5.81
CA GLU A 109 3.44 -2.45 6.68
C GLU A 109 2.91 -3.88 6.83
N GLU A 110 1.61 -4.06 7.08
CA GLU A 110 1.00 -5.40 7.14
C GLU A 110 1.24 -6.13 5.83
N SER A 111 0.92 -5.49 4.69
CA SER A 111 1.04 -6.11 3.38
C SER A 111 2.46 -6.54 3.08
N TYR A 112 3.44 -5.70 3.45
CA TYR A 112 4.86 -6.04 3.39
C TYR A 112 5.15 -7.28 4.24
N ARG A 113 4.76 -7.30 5.52
CA ARG A 113 4.96 -8.44 6.44
C ARG A 113 4.30 -9.71 5.92
N THR A 114 3.17 -9.60 5.22
CA THR A 114 2.43 -10.70 4.64
C THR A 114 3.20 -11.41 3.51
N VAL A 115 4.07 -10.71 2.77
CA VAL A 115 4.80 -11.29 1.62
C VAL A 115 6.31 -11.38 1.80
N ALA A 116 6.88 -10.62 2.73
CA ALA A 116 8.31 -10.56 3.04
C ALA A 116 8.83 -11.89 3.62
N LEU A 117 10.14 -12.09 3.51
CA LEU A 117 10.84 -13.17 4.17
C LEU A 117 10.99 -12.89 5.66
N LYS A 118 11.14 -13.94 6.48
CA LYS A 118 11.35 -13.81 7.94
C LYS A 118 12.52 -12.88 8.29
N ARG A 119 13.61 -12.90 7.51
CA ARG A 119 14.78 -12.03 7.73
C ARG A 119 14.45 -10.55 7.53
N GLN A 120 13.61 -10.23 6.53
CA GLN A 120 13.19 -8.88 6.18
C GLN A 120 12.19 -8.32 7.21
N ALA A 121 11.29 -9.16 7.72
CA ALA A 121 10.41 -8.78 8.83
C ALA A 121 11.20 -8.55 10.13
N LYS A 122 12.16 -9.43 10.46
CA LYS A 122 13.04 -9.27 11.62
C LYS A 122 13.87 -7.99 11.55
N GLU A 123 14.37 -7.65 10.36
CA GLU A 123 15.09 -6.39 10.16
C GLU A 123 14.19 -5.17 10.36
N LEU A 124 12.95 -5.21 9.85
CA LEU A 124 11.97 -4.15 10.09
C LEU A 124 11.73 -3.94 11.59
N ASP A 125 11.51 -5.03 12.34
CA ASP A 125 11.30 -4.96 13.80
C ASP A 125 12.50 -4.34 14.53
N ALA A 126 13.73 -4.68 14.11
CA ALA A 126 14.95 -4.10 14.67
C ALA A 126 15.08 -2.60 14.38
N ARG A 127 14.70 -2.15 13.17
CA ARG A 127 14.69 -0.73 12.80
C ARG A 127 13.67 0.06 13.60
N ILE A 128 12.47 -0.50 13.79
CA ILE A 128 11.41 0.12 14.61
C ILE A 128 11.88 0.26 16.07
N ALA A 129 12.45 -0.79 16.66
CA ALA A 129 12.94 -0.76 18.02
C ALA A 129 14.10 0.23 18.26
N ALA A 130 14.88 0.53 17.22
CA ALA A 130 15.98 1.51 17.30
C ALA A 130 15.50 2.98 17.14
N ASN A 131 14.30 3.19 16.59
CA ASN A 131 13.75 4.51 16.30
C ASN A 131 12.67 4.97 17.31
N GLY A 132 12.27 4.08 18.24
CA GLY A 132 11.33 4.38 19.34
C GLY A 132 12.04 4.68 20.65
#